data_AF-A0A1M5AN77-F1
#
_entry.id   AF-A0A1M5AN77-F1
#
_cell.length_a   1.000
_cell.length_b   1.000
_cell.length_c   1.000
_cell.angle_alpha   90.00
_cell.angle_beta   90.00
_cell.angle_gamma   90.00
#
_symmetry.space_group_name_H-M   'P 1'
#
loop_
_entity.id
_entity.type
_entity.pdbx_description
1 polymer ?
#
loop_
_entity_poly.entity_id
_entity_poly.type
_entity_poly.pdbx_seq_one_letter_code
_entity_poly.pdbx_strand_id
1 'polypeptide(L)'
;MKYPYLMFCILFFPILSYGQKEYILFDSTATVGIKLIDNGEQKNSMFCQVKKRDSIITYSPYDLQEYGFNKGPVYVSRDIQKAGSSKKVFLECLQRGKTTLYYYKGDNIQTFFIENDNAQLVELPKRNSQNVDYSKQLLNITKDCSNVADACELSRYSKKSLSKLIERYNNCELKPFPHFRYGVIAGYEFSRVIFSNDENLIEFFSYLDYFDNTRDGSFSSGIFIDNPILASDFSLHVELLFAKHRYSYSHSSENNNFNLVSNNTKINVPVLVRYSYPSNTIRPFINTGLSGSYLIKRETSLYEPAIESNISANKTSLNSLIDQYMLGYVFGAGLEYKLNFRNSLFFELRYVHQYGLSNPGSAQLVGLNLLTGISF
;
A
#
# COMPACT_ATOMS: atom_id res chain seq x y z
N MET A 1 -39.25 -33.40 -9.01
CA MET A 1 -38.83 -32.44 -7.96
C MET A 1 -37.62 -31.69 -8.53
N LYS A 2 -37.73 -30.55 -9.25
CA LYS A 2 -37.98 -29.16 -8.78
C LYS A 2 -37.11 -28.87 -7.52
N TYR A 3 -36.00 -28.13 -7.50
CA TYR A 3 -35.51 -26.95 -8.25
C TYR A 3 -33.96 -26.86 -8.19
N PRO A 4 -33.27 -26.19 -9.15
CA PRO A 4 -31.89 -25.74 -8.98
C PRO A 4 -31.83 -24.37 -8.29
N TYR A 5 -30.89 -24.19 -7.35
CA TYR A 5 -30.59 -22.89 -6.74
C TYR A 5 -29.79 -22.02 -7.71
N LEU A 6 -30.52 -21.24 -8.53
CA LEU A 6 -29.97 -20.10 -9.24
C LEU A 6 -29.82 -18.95 -8.23
N MET A 7 -28.59 -18.75 -7.75
CA MET A 7 -28.22 -17.66 -6.85
C MET A 7 -28.29 -16.33 -7.62
N PHE A 8 -29.46 -15.69 -7.59
CA PHE A 8 -29.71 -14.38 -8.16
C PHE A 8 -29.15 -13.32 -7.19
N CYS A 9 -27.89 -12.92 -7.37
CA CYS A 9 -27.35 -11.72 -6.74
C CYS A 9 -28.03 -10.49 -7.35
N ILE A 10 -29.16 -10.07 -6.78
CA ILE A 10 -29.74 -8.75 -7.04
C ILE A 10 -28.81 -7.72 -6.40
N LEU A 11 -27.89 -7.19 -7.20
CA LEU A 11 -27.22 -5.93 -6.94
C LEU A 11 -28.30 -4.83 -6.96
N PHE A 12 -28.94 -4.59 -5.82
CA PHE A 12 -29.60 -3.32 -5.55
C PHE A 12 -28.53 -2.24 -5.50
N PHE A 13 -28.22 -1.64 -6.64
CA PHE A 13 -27.64 -0.30 -6.67
C PHE A 13 -28.74 0.68 -6.25
N PRO A 14 -28.61 1.39 -5.12
CA PRO A 14 -29.38 2.62 -4.96
C PRO A 14 -28.82 3.64 -5.96
N ILE A 15 -29.49 3.77 -7.11
CA ILE A 15 -29.40 4.96 -7.96
C ILE A 15 -30.06 6.09 -7.17
N LEU A 16 -29.28 6.74 -6.32
CA LEU A 16 -29.59 8.03 -5.72
C LEU A 16 -28.38 8.96 -5.91
N SER A 17 -28.05 9.24 -7.17
CA SER A 17 -27.20 10.40 -7.48
C SER A 17 -28.11 11.62 -7.59
N TYR A 18 -28.41 12.27 -6.47
CA TYR A 18 -28.85 13.66 -6.47
C TYR A 18 -27.75 14.48 -7.18
N GLY A 19 -28.04 14.95 -8.40
CA GLY A 19 -27.17 15.90 -9.08
C GLY A 19 -27.19 17.22 -8.33
N GLN A 20 -26.11 17.56 -7.63
CA GLN A 20 -25.93 18.89 -7.06
C GLN A 20 -25.75 19.88 -8.22
N LYS A 21 -26.79 20.67 -8.50
CA LYS A 21 -26.76 21.68 -9.55
C LYS A 21 -25.79 22.80 -9.18
N GLU A 22 -25.19 23.43 -10.18
CA GLU A 22 -24.33 24.61 -10.01
C GLU A 22 -25.10 25.74 -9.31
N TYR A 23 -24.39 26.52 -8.49
CA TYR A 23 -25.00 27.56 -7.66
C TYR A 23 -24.10 28.77 -7.41
N ILE A 24 -24.74 29.88 -7.07
CA ILE A 24 -24.13 31.08 -6.47
C ILE A 24 -24.88 31.43 -5.18
N LEU A 25 -24.15 31.93 -4.20
CA LEU A 25 -24.65 32.37 -2.91
C LEU A 25 -24.29 33.86 -2.72
N PHE A 26 -25.33 34.68 -2.51
CA PHE A 26 -25.25 36.05 -2.04
C PHE A 26 -25.43 36.08 -0.51
N ASP A 27 -25.30 37.25 0.10
CA ASP A 27 -25.39 37.40 1.57
C ASP A 27 -26.64 36.82 2.22
N SER A 28 -27.76 36.78 1.51
CA SER A 28 -29.05 36.29 2.04
C SER A 28 -29.80 35.35 1.10
N THR A 29 -29.31 35.14 -0.12
CA THR A 29 -30.04 34.37 -1.14
C THR A 29 -29.11 33.44 -1.92
N ALA A 30 -29.61 32.25 -2.25
CA ALA A 30 -28.91 31.29 -3.09
C ALA A 30 -29.66 31.12 -4.41
N THR A 31 -28.93 31.09 -5.52
CA THR A 31 -29.48 30.73 -6.84
C THR A 31 -28.86 29.41 -7.29
N VAL A 32 -29.70 28.41 -7.55
CA VAL A 32 -29.30 27.06 -7.98
C VAL A 32 -29.78 26.75 -9.39
N GLY A 33 -29.12 25.82 -10.09
CA GLY A 33 -29.52 25.44 -11.45
C GLY A 33 -29.10 26.44 -12.52
N ILE A 34 -28.06 27.22 -12.24
CA ILE A 34 -27.43 28.12 -13.20
C ILE A 34 -26.40 27.39 -14.05
N LYS A 35 -25.83 28.08 -15.04
CA LYS A 35 -24.70 27.60 -15.85
C LYS A 35 -23.49 28.49 -15.63
N LEU A 36 -22.54 28.03 -14.85
CA LEU A 36 -21.24 28.63 -14.62
C LEU A 36 -20.30 28.38 -15.80
N ILE A 37 -19.36 29.29 -15.99
CA ILE A 37 -18.27 29.15 -16.95
C ILE A 37 -17.00 28.89 -16.15
N ASP A 38 -16.43 27.70 -16.31
CA ASP A 38 -15.12 27.38 -15.75
C ASP A 38 -14.04 28.05 -16.58
N ASN A 39 -13.42 29.09 -16.01
CA ASN A 39 -12.34 29.84 -16.64
C ASN A 39 -10.95 29.36 -16.19
N GLY A 40 -10.88 28.25 -15.44
CA GLY A 40 -9.69 27.75 -14.79
C GLY A 40 -9.41 28.45 -13.45
N GLU A 41 -8.69 27.73 -12.58
CA GLU A 41 -8.44 28.09 -11.17
C GLU A 41 -8.04 29.56 -10.94
N GLN A 42 -7.17 30.10 -11.79
CA GLN A 42 -6.65 31.47 -11.64
C GLN A 42 -7.75 32.52 -11.85
N LYS A 43 -8.52 32.40 -12.93
CA LYS A 43 -9.61 33.33 -13.23
C LYS A 43 -10.80 33.13 -12.29
N ASN A 44 -11.12 31.88 -11.97
CA ASN A 44 -12.15 31.53 -10.99
C ASN A 44 -11.83 32.12 -9.59
N SER A 45 -10.55 32.24 -9.23
CA SER A 45 -10.13 32.91 -7.98
C SER A 45 -10.35 34.44 -7.99
N MET A 46 -10.61 35.04 -9.16
CA MET A 46 -10.79 36.48 -9.34
C MET A 46 -12.24 36.89 -9.59
N PHE A 47 -13.00 36.08 -10.32
CA PHE A 47 -14.39 36.36 -10.66
C PHE A 47 -15.15 35.06 -10.99
N CYS A 48 -16.48 35.11 -10.86
CA CYS A 48 -17.40 34.05 -11.29
C CYS A 48 -18.15 34.51 -12.53
N GLN A 49 -18.31 33.64 -13.54
CA GLN A 49 -19.09 33.95 -14.73
C GLN A 49 -20.30 33.02 -14.86
N VAL A 50 -21.47 33.61 -15.08
CA VAL A 50 -22.74 32.90 -15.26
C VAL A 50 -23.24 33.15 -16.67
N LYS A 51 -23.46 32.07 -17.43
CA LYS A 51 -24.08 32.13 -18.75
C LYS A 51 -25.60 32.21 -18.59
N LYS A 52 -26.19 33.33 -19.03
CA LYS A 52 -27.62 33.46 -19.31
C LYS A 52 -27.83 33.42 -20.82
N ARG A 53 -29.06 33.07 -21.27
CA ARG A 53 -29.46 32.79 -22.67
C ARG A 53 -28.54 33.45 -23.72
N ASP A 54 -28.47 34.78 -23.70
CA ASP A 54 -27.73 35.58 -24.68
C ASP A 54 -26.60 36.45 -24.09
N SER A 55 -26.26 36.27 -22.80
CA SER A 55 -25.26 37.11 -22.12
C SER A 55 -24.46 36.37 -21.05
N ILE A 56 -23.27 36.89 -20.76
CA ILE A 56 -22.41 36.42 -19.67
C ILE A 56 -22.42 37.48 -18.59
N ILE A 57 -22.87 37.12 -17.39
CA ILE A 57 -22.79 37.99 -16.20
C ILE A 57 -21.52 37.62 -15.44
N THR A 58 -20.72 38.61 -15.09
CA THR A 58 -19.52 38.44 -14.27
C THR A 58 -19.78 38.99 -12.88
N TYR A 59 -19.53 38.18 -11.86
CA TYR A 59 -19.61 38.55 -10.45
C TYR A 59 -18.21 38.58 -9.84
N SER A 60 -17.94 39.57 -9.01
CA SER A 60 -16.72 39.71 -8.23
C SER A 60 -16.84 39.04 -6.85
N PRO A 61 -15.74 38.87 -6.11
CA PRO A 61 -15.75 38.40 -4.73
C PRO A 61 -16.50 39.32 -3.76
N TYR A 62 -16.80 40.56 -4.18
CA TYR A 62 -17.62 41.49 -3.41
C TYR A 62 -19.12 41.30 -3.64
N ASP A 63 -19.50 40.62 -4.74
CA ASP A 63 -20.90 40.39 -5.09
C ASP A 63 -21.43 39.06 -4.52
N LEU A 64 -20.57 38.07 -4.36
CA LEU A 64 -20.93 36.71 -3.93
C LEU A 64 -20.18 36.33 -2.66
N GLN A 65 -20.83 35.54 -1.80
CA GLN A 65 -20.18 34.86 -0.69
C GLN A 65 -19.51 33.55 -1.13
N GLU A 66 -20.16 32.81 -2.01
CA GLU A 66 -19.72 31.50 -2.46
C GLU A 66 -20.31 31.17 -3.83
N TYR A 67 -19.64 30.33 -4.62
CA TYR A 67 -20.22 29.67 -5.77
C TYR A 67 -19.61 28.28 -5.96
N GLY A 68 -20.35 27.38 -6.59
CA GLY A 68 -19.94 25.98 -6.74
C GLY A 68 -20.29 25.37 -8.08
N PHE A 69 -19.32 24.66 -8.65
CA PHE A 69 -19.50 23.85 -9.85
C PHE A 69 -20.12 22.49 -9.50
N ASN A 70 -20.91 21.93 -10.41
CA ASN A 70 -21.52 20.60 -10.23
C ASN A 70 -20.41 19.53 -10.15
N LYS A 71 -20.33 18.83 -9.00
CA LYS A 71 -19.26 17.85 -8.70
C LYS A 71 -17.84 18.43 -8.90
N GLY A 72 -17.71 19.75 -8.78
CA GLY A 72 -16.47 20.47 -9.04
C GLY A 72 -16.02 21.30 -7.84
N PRO A 73 -15.06 22.22 -8.05
CA PRO A 73 -14.58 23.09 -6.99
C PRO A 73 -15.68 24.03 -6.49
N VAL A 74 -15.59 24.36 -5.21
CA VAL A 74 -16.38 25.42 -4.57
C VAL A 74 -15.43 26.56 -4.27
N TYR A 75 -15.86 27.78 -4.57
CA TYR A 75 -15.08 29.00 -4.38
C TYR A 75 -15.79 29.90 -3.38
N VAL A 76 -15.04 30.38 -2.39
CA VAL A 76 -15.56 31.14 -1.26
C VAL A 76 -14.87 32.50 -1.18
N SER A 77 -15.64 33.57 -1.04
CA SER A 77 -15.12 34.92 -0.90
C SER A 77 -14.48 35.12 0.47
N ARG A 78 -13.23 35.54 0.47
CA ARG A 78 -12.46 35.86 1.68
C ARG A 78 -11.54 37.05 1.45
N ASP A 79 -11.32 37.81 2.51
CA ASP A 79 -10.34 38.88 2.55
C ASP A 79 -8.96 38.28 2.85
N ILE A 80 -8.00 38.51 1.95
CA ILE A 80 -6.61 38.09 2.11
C ILE A 80 -5.69 39.31 2.18
N GLN A 81 -4.63 39.21 2.96
CA GLN A 81 -3.58 40.24 3.00
C GLN A 81 -2.61 40.03 1.84
N LYS A 82 -2.50 41.02 0.94
CA LYS A 82 -1.58 40.99 -0.21
C LYS A 82 -0.78 42.29 -0.27
N ALA A 83 0.55 42.16 -0.15
CA ALA A 83 1.48 43.29 -0.24
C ALA A 83 1.11 44.49 0.66
N GLY A 84 0.60 44.23 1.87
CA GLY A 84 0.17 45.26 2.82
C GLY A 84 -1.23 45.85 2.57
N SER A 85 -1.97 45.32 1.59
CA SER A 85 -3.37 45.69 1.31
C SER A 85 -4.30 44.49 1.50
N SER A 86 -5.46 44.72 2.13
CA SER A 86 -6.53 43.72 2.18
C SER A 86 -7.25 43.68 0.84
N LYS A 87 -7.39 42.49 0.25
CA LYS A 87 -8.12 42.28 -1.00
C LYS A 87 -9.07 41.09 -0.86
N LYS A 88 -10.33 41.29 -1.21
CA LYS A 88 -11.30 40.19 -1.32
C LYS A 88 -11.06 39.39 -2.60
N VAL A 89 -10.97 38.08 -2.46
CA VAL A 89 -10.75 37.11 -3.56
C VAL A 89 -11.65 35.90 -3.37
N PHE A 90 -11.83 35.12 -4.42
CA PHE A 90 -12.39 33.78 -4.30
C PHE A 90 -11.29 32.77 -3.99
N LEU A 91 -11.47 31.99 -2.94
CA LEU A 91 -10.60 30.89 -2.55
C LEU A 91 -11.26 29.55 -2.87
N GLU A 92 -10.53 28.64 -3.50
CA GLU A 92 -11.01 27.29 -3.75
C GLU A 92 -11.05 26.51 -2.43
N CYS A 93 -12.24 26.10 -2.00
CA CYS A 93 -12.46 25.29 -0.81
C CYS A 93 -12.07 23.84 -1.11
N LEU A 94 -10.96 23.40 -0.53
CA LEU A 94 -10.40 22.07 -0.74
C LEU A 94 -10.89 21.03 0.27
N GLN A 95 -11.16 21.45 1.50
CA GLN A 95 -11.69 20.61 2.56
C GLN A 95 -12.44 21.49 3.56
N ARG A 96 -13.69 21.13 3.87
CA ARG A 96 -14.53 21.83 4.86
C ARG A 96 -14.71 20.96 6.12
N GLY A 97 -14.86 21.60 7.27
CA GLY A 97 -15.07 20.98 8.59
C GLY A 97 -14.82 21.99 9.71
N LYS A 98 -14.42 21.50 10.90
CA LYS A 98 -13.90 22.31 12.01
C LYS A 98 -12.79 23.27 11.55
N THR A 99 -11.99 22.82 10.60
CA THR A 99 -10.95 23.61 9.95
C THR A 99 -11.11 23.49 8.45
N THR A 100 -11.16 24.64 7.79
CA THR A 100 -11.35 24.70 6.34
C THR A 100 -10.03 25.00 5.65
N LEU A 101 -9.65 24.13 4.72
CA LEU A 101 -8.50 24.33 3.85
C LEU A 101 -8.95 24.99 2.56
N TYR A 102 -8.27 26.08 2.23
CA TYR A 102 -8.45 26.82 1.00
C TYR A 102 -7.19 26.81 0.16
N TYR A 103 -7.37 26.99 -1.15
CA TYR A 103 -6.29 27.21 -2.10
C TYR A 103 -6.54 28.47 -2.91
N TYR A 104 -5.47 29.23 -3.13
CA TYR A 104 -5.48 30.41 -3.95
C TYR A 104 -4.48 30.28 -5.09
N LYS A 105 -4.89 30.65 -6.29
CA LYS A 105 -4.03 30.79 -7.46
C LYS A 105 -4.27 32.16 -8.09
N GLY A 106 -3.34 33.08 -7.88
CA GLY A 106 -3.30 34.37 -8.59
C GLY A 106 -2.23 34.37 -9.69
N ASP A 107 -1.94 35.55 -10.25
CA ASP A 107 -1.02 35.68 -11.40
C ASP A 107 0.39 35.15 -11.13
N ASN A 108 0.92 35.37 -9.92
CA ASN A 108 2.30 34.98 -9.56
C ASN A 108 2.39 34.34 -8.17
N ILE A 109 1.26 34.00 -7.56
CA ILE A 109 1.20 33.45 -6.21
C ILE A 109 0.26 32.26 -6.21
N GLN A 110 0.74 31.16 -5.65
CA GLN A 110 -0.06 30.00 -5.30
C GLN A 110 0.22 29.63 -3.85
N THR A 111 -0.82 29.60 -3.03
CA THR A 111 -0.68 29.40 -1.59
C THR A 111 -1.93 28.75 -1.02
N PHE A 112 -1.81 28.20 0.18
CA PHE A 112 -2.94 27.64 0.92
C PHE A 112 -3.33 28.60 2.02
N PHE A 113 -4.60 28.53 2.43
CA PHE A 113 -5.06 29.20 3.64
C PHE A 113 -5.81 28.21 4.51
N ILE A 114 -5.72 28.41 5.82
CA ILE A 114 -6.46 27.64 6.81
C ILE A 114 -7.36 28.60 7.59
N GLU A 115 -8.63 28.26 7.69
CA GLU A 115 -9.61 28.93 8.53
C GLU A 115 -10.00 27.99 9.67
N ASN A 116 -9.82 28.44 10.91
CA ASN A 116 -10.20 27.69 12.11
C ASN A 116 -11.64 28.02 12.55
N ASP A 117 -12.13 27.37 13.60
CA ASP A 117 -13.48 27.59 14.17
C ASP A 117 -13.76 29.04 14.58
N ASN A 118 -12.71 29.82 14.88
CA ASN A 118 -12.82 31.23 15.25
C ASN A 118 -12.90 32.16 14.01
N ALA A 119 -13.10 31.59 12.81
CA ALA A 119 -13.10 32.30 11.54
C ALA A 119 -11.79 33.08 11.26
N GLN A 120 -10.69 32.69 11.90
CA GLN A 120 -9.39 33.30 11.63
C GLN A 120 -8.76 32.62 10.42
N LEU A 121 -8.59 33.40 9.34
CA LEU A 121 -7.91 32.96 8.13
C LEU A 121 -6.40 33.21 8.24
N VAL A 122 -5.62 32.14 8.11
CA VAL A 122 -4.15 32.17 8.18
C VAL A 122 -3.57 31.65 6.87
N GLU A 123 -2.62 32.37 6.29
CA GLU A 123 -1.87 31.87 5.13
C GLU A 123 -0.93 30.74 5.56
N LEU A 124 -0.89 29.67 4.76
CA LEU A 124 0.03 28.55 4.90
C LEU A 124 0.97 28.53 3.69
N PRO A 125 1.98 29.42 3.62
CA PRO A 125 2.95 29.40 2.54
C PRO A 125 3.90 28.22 2.70
N LYS A 126 4.49 27.75 1.60
CA LYS A 126 5.48 26.65 1.62
C LYS A 126 6.61 26.92 2.63
N ARG A 127 7.07 28.18 2.66
CA ARG A 127 7.94 28.73 3.69
C ARG A 127 7.45 30.14 4.02
N ASN A 128 7.37 30.48 5.30
CA ASN A 128 7.00 31.84 5.72
C ASN A 128 8.19 32.81 5.68
N SER A 129 7.96 34.07 6.06
CA SER A 129 8.99 35.12 6.11
C SER A 129 10.16 34.80 7.06
N GLN A 130 9.93 33.96 8.08
CA GLN A 130 10.94 33.47 9.01
C GLN A 130 11.61 32.16 8.52
N ASN A 131 11.38 31.78 7.26
CA ASN A 131 11.91 30.56 6.64
C ASN A 131 11.45 29.25 7.31
N VAL A 132 10.35 29.29 8.07
CA VAL A 132 9.73 28.13 8.70
C VAL A 132 8.86 27.40 7.68
N ASP A 133 9.05 26.08 7.59
CA ASP A 133 8.31 25.20 6.68
C ASP A 133 6.84 25.06 7.10
N TYR A 134 5.95 24.92 6.11
CA TYR A 134 4.51 24.75 6.34
C TYR A 134 4.18 23.58 7.27
N SER A 135 4.97 22.50 7.26
CA SER A 135 4.78 21.34 8.14
C SER A 135 4.80 21.71 9.63
N LYS A 136 5.68 22.62 10.04
CA LYS A 136 5.76 23.12 11.43
C LYS A 136 4.58 24.02 11.79
N GLN A 137 4.10 24.81 10.84
CA GLN A 137 2.89 25.61 11.03
C GLN A 137 1.67 24.70 11.20
N LEU A 138 1.54 23.66 10.37
CA LEU A 138 0.49 22.65 10.48
C LEU A 138 0.52 21.93 11.83
N LEU A 139 1.70 21.54 12.33
CA LEU A 139 1.82 20.93 13.66
C LEU A 139 1.29 21.84 14.78
N ASN A 140 1.55 23.14 14.69
CA ASN A 140 1.04 24.09 15.68
C ASN A 140 -0.49 24.30 15.54
N ILE A 141 -0.99 24.37 14.31
CA ILE A 141 -2.43 24.52 14.02
C ILE A 141 -3.21 23.29 14.50
N THR A 142 -2.64 22.10 14.34
CA THR A 142 -3.28 20.80 14.63
C THR A 142 -2.87 20.20 15.98
N LYS A 143 -2.29 21.01 16.87
CA LYS A 143 -1.73 20.56 18.16
C LYS A 143 -2.76 19.91 19.10
N ASP A 144 -4.05 20.20 18.90
CA ASP A 144 -5.18 19.62 19.64
C ASP A 144 -5.55 18.19 19.18
N CYS A 145 -4.94 17.68 18.10
CA CYS A 145 -5.11 16.31 17.65
C CYS A 145 -3.77 15.62 17.37
N SER A 146 -3.27 14.84 18.34
CA SER A 146 -2.00 14.11 18.20
C SER A 146 -1.99 13.07 17.06
N ASN A 147 -3.16 12.59 16.64
CA ASN A 147 -3.30 11.54 15.62
C ASN A 147 -2.79 11.95 14.22
N VAL A 148 -2.65 13.26 13.97
CA VAL A 148 -2.18 13.80 12.67
C VAL A 148 -0.75 14.34 12.70
N ALA A 149 -0.02 14.18 13.81
CA ALA A 149 1.34 14.70 13.94
C ALA A 149 2.29 14.13 12.85
N ASP A 150 2.31 12.81 12.67
CA ASP A 150 3.08 12.16 11.60
C ASP A 150 2.63 12.62 10.20
N ALA A 151 1.32 12.84 10.02
CA ALA A 151 0.77 13.29 8.75
C ALA A 151 1.30 14.69 8.38
N CYS A 152 1.48 15.58 9.36
CA CYS A 152 2.04 16.92 9.13
C CYS A 152 3.46 16.86 8.55
N GLU A 153 4.30 15.97 9.08
CA GLU A 153 5.70 15.80 8.64
C GLU A 153 5.83 15.04 7.30
N LEU A 154 4.86 14.17 6.99
CA LEU A 154 4.85 13.38 5.74
C LEU A 154 4.09 14.05 4.59
N SER A 155 3.19 14.98 4.89
CA SER A 155 2.38 15.65 3.88
C SER A 155 3.23 16.43 2.89
N ARG A 156 2.84 16.43 1.62
CA ARG A 156 3.45 17.25 0.57
C ARG A 156 2.66 18.55 0.40
N TYR A 157 3.35 19.64 0.09
CA TYR A 157 2.72 20.94 -0.21
C TYR A 157 1.98 20.90 -1.56
N SER A 158 0.78 20.32 -1.55
CA SER A 158 -0.05 20.04 -2.72
C SER A 158 -1.51 19.92 -2.29
N LYS A 159 -2.44 20.24 -3.19
CA LYS A 159 -3.89 20.16 -2.92
C LYS A 159 -4.29 18.81 -2.31
N LYS A 160 -4.02 17.71 -3.04
CA LYS A 160 -4.41 16.35 -2.63
C LYS A 160 -3.89 15.96 -1.25
N SER A 161 -2.61 16.21 -0.97
CA SER A 161 -1.99 15.78 0.28
C SER A 161 -2.47 16.64 1.47
N LEU A 162 -2.59 17.96 1.28
CA LEU A 162 -3.06 18.85 2.34
C LEU A 162 -4.55 18.69 2.61
N SER A 163 -5.38 18.52 1.57
CA SER A 163 -6.80 18.15 1.73
C SER A 163 -6.94 16.90 2.59
N LYS A 164 -6.16 15.85 2.30
CA LYS A 164 -6.27 14.59 3.05
C LYS A 164 -5.82 14.73 4.51
N LEU A 165 -4.80 15.55 4.76
CA LEU A 165 -4.37 15.86 6.13
C LEU A 165 -5.48 16.59 6.89
N ILE A 166 -6.04 17.64 6.31
CA ILE A 166 -7.06 18.47 6.97
C ILE A 166 -8.37 17.68 7.15
N GLU A 167 -8.72 16.80 6.22
CA GLU A 167 -9.85 15.87 6.36
C GLU A 167 -9.67 14.98 7.60
N ARG A 168 -8.48 14.39 7.76
CA ARG A 168 -8.15 13.56 8.93
C ARG A 168 -8.12 14.36 10.21
N TYR A 169 -7.58 15.56 10.18
CA TYR A 169 -7.54 16.45 11.34
C TYR A 169 -8.94 16.84 11.80
N ASN A 170 -9.83 17.21 10.87
CA ASN A 170 -11.23 17.54 11.18
C ASN A 170 -11.99 16.39 11.86
N ASN A 171 -11.65 15.14 11.54
CA ASN A 171 -12.23 13.95 12.15
C ASN A 171 -11.36 13.36 13.29
N CYS A 172 -10.24 14.01 13.62
CA CYS A 172 -9.15 13.51 14.45
C CYS A 172 -8.83 12.01 14.25
N GLU A 173 -8.72 11.61 12.98
CA GLU A 173 -8.63 10.22 12.58
C GLU A 173 -7.17 9.71 12.62
N LEU A 174 -6.93 8.63 13.37
CA LEU A 174 -5.67 7.92 13.35
C LEU A 174 -5.62 6.98 12.15
N LYS A 175 -4.86 7.36 11.11
CA LYS A 175 -4.58 6.51 9.93
C LYS A 175 -3.15 6.66 9.42
N PRO A 176 -2.52 5.60 8.88
CA PRO A 176 -1.25 5.71 8.17
C PRO A 176 -1.33 6.79 7.08
N PHE A 177 -0.37 7.71 7.05
CA PHE A 177 -0.30 8.71 5.99
C PHE A 177 0.43 8.13 4.78
N PRO A 178 -0.15 8.18 3.57
CA PRO A 178 0.41 7.51 2.40
C PRO A 178 1.75 8.15 2.01
N HIS A 179 2.82 7.39 2.18
CA HIS A 179 4.14 7.72 1.68
C HIS A 179 4.84 6.45 1.18
N PHE A 180 5.72 6.63 0.20
CA PHE A 180 6.54 5.54 -0.32
C PHE A 180 7.59 5.15 0.71
N ARG A 181 7.76 3.85 0.93
CA ARG A 181 8.70 3.28 1.90
C ARG A 181 9.57 2.23 1.22
N TYR A 182 10.79 2.07 1.73
CA TYR A 182 11.72 1.03 1.27
C TYR A 182 12.58 0.57 2.44
N GLY A 183 13.24 -0.57 2.30
CA GLY A 183 14.08 -1.07 3.38
C GLY A 183 14.78 -2.37 3.11
N VAL A 184 15.37 -2.91 4.17
CA VAL A 184 16.09 -4.17 4.18
C VAL A 184 15.36 -5.19 5.06
N ILE A 185 15.40 -6.45 4.66
CA ILE A 185 14.79 -7.58 5.35
C ILE A 185 15.88 -8.62 5.62
N ALA A 186 15.81 -9.23 6.80
CA ALA A 186 16.52 -10.46 7.13
C ALA A 186 15.54 -11.44 7.77
N GLY A 187 15.80 -12.73 7.65
CA GLY A 187 14.90 -13.72 8.21
C GLY A 187 15.50 -15.12 8.31
N TYR A 188 14.69 -16.00 8.86
CA TYR A 188 14.96 -17.43 8.96
C TYR A 188 13.76 -18.19 8.37
N GLU A 189 14.02 -19.04 7.39
CA GLU A 189 13.03 -19.79 6.63
C GLU A 189 13.07 -21.25 7.05
N PHE A 190 11.96 -21.76 7.59
CA PHE A 190 11.75 -23.18 7.85
C PHE A 190 10.93 -23.76 6.70
N SER A 191 11.53 -24.56 5.83
CA SER A 191 10.80 -25.14 4.69
C SER A 191 10.98 -26.64 4.57
N ARG A 192 10.02 -27.28 3.91
CA ARG A 192 10.09 -28.67 3.49
C ARG A 192 9.71 -28.78 2.02
N VAL A 193 10.25 -29.79 1.38
CA VAL A 193 9.90 -30.19 0.03
C VAL A 193 8.81 -31.25 0.12
N ILE A 194 7.75 -31.13 -0.68
CA ILE A 194 6.68 -32.12 -0.78
C ILE A 194 6.70 -32.67 -2.19
N PHE A 195 6.88 -33.97 -2.34
CA PHE A 195 6.87 -34.63 -3.65
C PHE A 195 5.41 -34.94 -4.05
N SER A 196 5.07 -34.71 -5.32
CA SER A 196 3.72 -34.92 -5.84
C SER A 196 3.61 -36.34 -6.39
N ASN A 197 2.63 -37.12 -5.93
CA ASN A 197 2.30 -38.45 -6.47
C ASN A 197 1.56 -38.31 -7.80
N ASP A 198 2.32 -38.26 -8.89
CA ASP A 198 1.78 -38.47 -10.23
C ASP A 198 1.96 -39.95 -10.59
N GLU A 199 0.84 -40.68 -10.72
CA GLU A 199 0.83 -42.15 -10.95
C GLU A 199 1.58 -42.56 -12.23
N ASN A 200 1.87 -41.62 -13.13
CA ASN A 200 2.62 -41.85 -14.37
C ASN A 200 4.14 -41.67 -14.25
N LEU A 201 4.65 -41.18 -13.12
CA LEU A 201 6.08 -41.01 -12.87
C LEU A 201 6.64 -42.24 -12.13
N ILE A 202 6.97 -43.28 -12.91
CA ILE A 202 8.00 -44.35 -12.74
C ILE A 202 8.25 -44.88 -11.32
N GLU A 203 8.31 -46.22 -11.16
CA GLU A 203 8.75 -46.98 -9.96
C GLU A 203 9.90 -46.36 -9.13
N PHE A 204 10.79 -45.58 -9.76
CA PHE A 204 11.88 -44.83 -9.14
C PHE A 204 11.44 -43.78 -8.10
N PHE A 205 10.24 -43.21 -8.20
CA PHE A 205 9.74 -42.20 -7.26
C PHE A 205 8.96 -42.77 -6.07
N SER A 206 8.62 -44.07 -6.10
CA SER A 206 7.93 -44.73 -4.99
C SER A 206 8.69 -44.64 -3.66
N TYR A 207 10.02 -44.53 -3.72
CA TYR A 207 10.89 -44.36 -2.54
C TYR A 207 10.77 -42.97 -1.88
N LEU A 208 10.24 -41.96 -2.58
CA LEU A 208 10.15 -40.59 -2.05
C LEU A 208 9.09 -40.41 -0.97
N ASP A 209 8.05 -41.26 -0.98
CA ASP A 209 6.97 -41.25 0.02
C ASP A 209 7.44 -41.74 1.40
N TYR A 210 8.58 -42.43 1.46
CA TYR A 210 9.10 -43.01 2.69
C TYR A 210 10.07 -42.11 3.45
N PHE A 211 10.47 -40.98 2.86
CA PHE A 211 11.35 -40.03 3.54
C PHE A 211 10.57 -39.20 4.55
N ASP A 212 11.05 -39.18 5.79
CA ASP A 212 10.56 -38.24 6.79
C ASP A 212 10.82 -36.81 6.32
N ASN A 213 9.77 -36.11 5.92
CA ASN A 213 9.83 -34.72 5.44
C ASN A 213 10.14 -33.75 6.60
N THR A 214 11.37 -33.79 7.09
CA THR A 214 11.89 -32.87 8.11
C THR A 214 12.03 -31.48 7.52
N ARG A 215 11.75 -30.45 8.34
CA ARG A 215 11.92 -29.05 7.94
C ARG A 215 13.41 -28.70 7.98
N ASP A 216 13.91 -28.09 6.93
CA ASP A 216 15.23 -27.45 6.91
C ASP A 216 15.11 -25.95 7.21
N GLY A 217 16.16 -25.39 7.79
CA GLY A 217 16.22 -24.00 8.23
C GLY A 217 17.33 -23.22 7.54
N SER A 218 17.00 -22.09 6.90
CA SER A 218 17.97 -21.22 6.21
C SER A 218 17.80 -19.77 6.62
N PHE A 219 18.91 -19.03 6.71
CA PHE A 219 18.83 -17.58 6.72
C PHE A 219 18.43 -17.03 5.34
N SER A 220 17.67 -15.94 5.34
CA SER A 220 17.35 -15.17 4.16
C SER A 220 17.60 -13.69 4.39
N SER A 221 17.89 -12.96 3.31
CA SER A 221 18.07 -11.52 3.34
C SER A 221 17.62 -10.88 2.05
N GLY A 222 17.27 -9.60 2.09
CA GLY A 222 16.74 -8.94 0.92
C GLY A 222 16.39 -7.48 1.15
N ILE A 223 15.68 -6.94 0.17
CA ILE A 223 15.17 -5.57 0.16
C ILE A 223 13.69 -5.58 -0.15
N PHE A 224 13.01 -4.49 0.21
CA PHE A 224 11.61 -4.30 -0.11
C PHE A 224 11.28 -2.87 -0.48
N ILE A 225 10.16 -2.73 -1.18
CA ILE A 225 9.48 -1.49 -1.49
C ILE A 225 8.03 -1.63 -1.06
N ASP A 226 7.49 -0.60 -0.44
CA ASP A 226 6.13 -0.57 0.07
C ASP A 226 5.45 0.73 -0.39
N ASN A 227 4.44 0.60 -1.26
CA ASN A 227 3.76 1.71 -1.92
C ASN A 227 2.27 1.75 -1.53
N PRO A 228 1.78 2.83 -0.88
CA PRO A 228 0.39 2.91 -0.45
C PRO A 228 -0.59 2.86 -1.64
N ILE A 229 -1.64 2.04 -1.50
CA ILE A 229 -2.72 1.96 -2.46
C ILE A 229 -3.73 3.04 -2.09
N LEU A 230 -3.70 4.14 -2.86
CA LEU A 230 -4.50 5.33 -2.59
C LEU A 230 -4.20 5.91 -1.19
N ALA A 231 -5.11 6.72 -0.64
CA ALA A 231 -5.01 7.24 0.72
C ALA A 231 -5.73 6.30 1.71
N SER A 232 -5.36 5.01 1.69
CA SER A 232 -5.98 3.96 2.50
C SER A 232 -4.97 3.28 3.44
N ASP A 233 -5.45 2.29 4.20
CA ASP A 233 -4.65 1.47 5.11
C ASP A 233 -3.96 0.29 4.37
N PHE A 234 -4.11 0.23 3.04
CA PHE A 234 -3.53 -0.78 2.18
C PHE A 234 -2.28 -0.29 1.45
N SER A 235 -1.35 -1.20 1.22
CA SER A 235 -0.18 -0.96 0.40
C SER A 235 0.23 -2.16 -0.43
N LEU A 236 0.93 -1.88 -1.53
CA LEU A 236 1.58 -2.89 -2.37
C LEU A 236 3.02 -3.05 -1.88
N HIS A 237 3.30 -4.21 -1.30
CA HIS A 237 4.58 -4.56 -0.71
C HIS A 237 5.29 -5.59 -1.60
N VAL A 238 6.42 -5.20 -2.18
CA VAL A 238 7.21 -6.02 -3.11
C VAL A 238 8.58 -6.23 -2.53
N GLU A 239 9.07 -7.47 -2.58
CA GLU A 239 10.36 -7.82 -2.00
C GLU A 239 11.25 -8.55 -3.01
N LEU A 240 12.55 -8.52 -2.74
CA LEU A 240 13.55 -9.35 -3.41
C LEU A 240 14.39 -10.02 -2.32
N LEU A 241 14.22 -11.33 -2.16
CA LEU A 241 14.83 -12.14 -1.11
C LEU A 241 15.83 -13.15 -1.71
N PHE A 242 16.91 -13.40 -0.98
CA PHE A 242 17.93 -14.39 -1.30
C PHE A 242 18.05 -15.39 -0.13
N ALA A 243 18.11 -16.69 -0.42
CA ALA A 243 18.24 -17.74 0.59
C ALA A 243 19.00 -18.97 0.07
N LYS A 244 19.61 -19.74 0.97
CA LYS A 244 20.37 -20.97 0.68
C LYS A 244 19.92 -22.12 1.56
N HIS A 245 19.19 -23.07 0.99
CA HIS A 245 18.63 -24.20 1.70
C HIS A 245 19.43 -25.48 1.47
N ARG A 246 19.56 -26.31 2.51
CA ARG A 246 20.21 -27.63 2.44
C ARG A 246 19.32 -28.68 3.09
N TYR A 247 18.49 -29.31 2.28
CA TYR A 247 17.66 -30.42 2.72
C TYR A 247 18.47 -31.71 2.81
N SER A 248 18.20 -32.50 3.85
CA SER A 248 18.73 -33.85 4.01
C SER A 248 17.60 -34.74 4.54
N TYR A 249 17.21 -35.72 3.75
CA TYR A 249 16.19 -36.70 4.11
C TYR A 249 16.83 -38.08 4.14
N SER A 250 16.52 -38.87 5.16
CA SER A 250 17.03 -40.24 5.31
C SER A 250 15.87 -41.21 5.48
N HIS A 251 15.93 -42.34 4.79
CA HIS A 251 14.99 -43.45 4.98
C HIS A 251 15.77 -44.75 5.16
N SER A 252 15.45 -45.50 6.21
CA SER A 252 16.04 -46.81 6.49
C SER A 252 14.99 -47.90 6.31
N SER A 253 15.24 -48.82 5.38
CA SER A 253 14.53 -50.09 5.24
C SER A 253 15.40 -51.23 5.78
N GLU A 254 14.84 -52.43 6.01
CA GLU A 254 15.50 -53.55 6.69
C GLU A 254 16.89 -53.91 6.13
N ASN A 255 17.12 -53.66 4.83
CA ASN A 255 18.40 -53.97 4.17
C ASN A 255 19.13 -52.75 3.56
N ASN A 256 18.52 -51.56 3.49
CA ASN A 256 19.07 -50.41 2.77
C ASN A 256 18.78 -49.07 3.47
N ASN A 257 19.79 -48.18 3.49
CA ASN A 257 19.67 -46.79 3.97
C ASN A 257 19.80 -45.81 2.81
N PHE A 258 18.71 -45.12 2.47
CA PHE A 258 18.67 -44.10 1.43
C PHE A 258 18.86 -42.72 2.04
N ASN A 259 19.70 -41.88 1.43
CA ASN A 259 19.85 -40.48 1.81
C ASN A 259 19.64 -39.55 0.61
N LEU A 260 18.68 -38.65 0.69
CA LEU A 260 18.42 -37.62 -0.30
C LEU A 260 18.93 -36.27 0.21
N VAL A 261 19.92 -35.70 -0.46
CA VAL A 261 20.49 -34.39 -0.13
C VAL A 261 20.18 -33.40 -1.23
N SER A 262 19.60 -32.25 -0.89
CA SER A 262 19.30 -31.18 -1.85
C SER A 262 19.86 -29.85 -1.39
N ASN A 263 20.69 -29.22 -2.21
CA ASN A 263 21.34 -27.94 -1.95
C ASN A 263 20.88 -26.91 -2.97
N ASN A 264 20.12 -25.93 -2.49
CA ASN A 264 19.40 -24.98 -3.32
C ASN A 264 19.75 -23.55 -2.95
N THR A 265 20.04 -22.73 -3.95
CA THR A 265 20.17 -21.26 -3.79
C THR A 265 19.04 -20.62 -4.57
N LYS A 266 18.21 -19.82 -3.90
CA LYS A 266 17.01 -19.23 -4.49
C LYS A 266 17.00 -17.70 -4.38
N ILE A 267 16.44 -17.08 -5.41
CA ILE A 267 15.92 -15.72 -5.37
C ILE A 267 14.39 -15.83 -5.32
N ASN A 268 13.77 -15.12 -4.39
CA ASN A 268 12.32 -15.08 -4.25
C ASN A 268 11.79 -13.65 -4.34
N VAL A 269 10.73 -13.46 -5.12
CA VAL A 269 10.06 -12.18 -5.37
C VAL A 269 8.59 -12.32 -4.98
N PRO A 270 8.23 -12.04 -3.72
CA PRO A 270 6.83 -11.91 -3.32
C PRO A 270 6.27 -10.53 -3.68
N VAL A 271 5.01 -10.52 -4.13
CA VAL A 271 4.20 -9.34 -4.40
C VAL A 271 2.95 -9.44 -3.54
N LEU A 272 2.87 -8.60 -2.52
CA LEU A 272 1.91 -8.69 -1.43
C LEU A 272 1.02 -7.44 -1.38
N VAL A 273 -0.26 -7.64 -1.09
CA VAL A 273 -1.13 -6.58 -0.59
C VAL A 273 -1.05 -6.63 0.93
N ARG A 274 -0.63 -5.54 1.55
CA ARG A 274 -0.51 -5.38 3.00
C ARG A 274 -1.62 -4.48 3.51
N TYR A 275 -2.27 -4.89 4.61
CA TYR A 275 -3.17 -4.06 5.39
C TYR A 275 -2.50 -3.73 6.72
N SER A 276 -2.37 -2.45 7.05
CA SER A 276 -1.75 -1.97 8.29
C SER A 276 -2.81 -1.39 9.23
N TYR A 277 -2.98 -1.99 10.39
CA TYR A 277 -3.93 -1.50 11.38
C TYR A 277 -3.48 -0.14 11.94
N PRO A 278 -4.37 0.86 12.03
CA PRO A 278 -4.02 2.18 12.51
C PRO A 278 -3.69 2.16 14.01
N SER A 279 -2.42 2.31 14.34
CA SER A 279 -1.93 2.44 15.71
C SER A 279 -0.74 3.40 15.79
N ASN A 280 -0.51 3.97 16.96
CA ASN A 280 0.49 5.01 17.19
C ASN A 280 1.92 4.45 17.21
N THR A 281 2.20 3.49 18.08
CA THR A 281 3.58 3.01 18.30
C THR A 281 3.82 1.64 17.68
N ILE A 282 2.93 0.68 17.95
CA ILE A 282 2.99 -0.69 17.44
C ILE A 282 1.82 -0.90 16.51
N ARG A 283 2.09 -1.12 15.22
CA ARG A 283 1.12 -1.31 14.16
C ARG A 283 1.07 -2.78 13.73
N PRO A 284 0.03 -3.51 14.09
CA PRO A 284 -0.24 -4.80 13.48
C PRO A 284 -0.45 -4.68 11.98
N PHE A 285 0.01 -5.65 11.22
CA PHE A 285 -0.30 -5.76 9.81
C PHE A 285 -0.53 -7.21 9.42
N ILE A 286 -1.26 -7.37 8.33
CA ILE A 286 -1.40 -8.65 7.61
C ILE A 286 -1.06 -8.41 6.15
N ASN A 287 -0.52 -9.43 5.50
CA ASN A 287 -0.12 -9.38 4.10
C ASN A 287 -0.47 -10.68 3.40
N THR A 288 -0.91 -10.57 2.16
CA THR A 288 -1.25 -11.72 1.32
C THR A 288 -0.89 -11.45 -0.12
N GLY A 289 -0.51 -12.46 -0.87
CA GLY A 289 -0.21 -12.27 -2.28
C GLY A 289 0.43 -13.46 -2.95
N LEU A 290 1.10 -13.18 -4.06
CA LEU A 290 1.77 -14.17 -4.89
C LEU A 290 3.28 -14.11 -4.68
N SER A 291 3.95 -15.22 -4.97
CA SER A 291 5.40 -15.31 -4.85
C SER A 291 5.96 -16.13 -6.00
N GLY A 292 6.98 -15.58 -6.66
CA GLY A 292 7.77 -16.27 -7.66
C GLY A 292 9.19 -16.49 -7.20
N SER A 293 9.70 -17.71 -7.36
CA SER A 293 11.07 -18.07 -7.01
C SER A 293 11.82 -18.64 -8.20
N TYR A 294 13.11 -18.30 -8.26
CA TYR A 294 14.08 -18.82 -9.21
C TYR A 294 15.23 -19.48 -8.47
N LEU A 295 15.45 -20.77 -8.69
CA LEU A 295 16.56 -21.52 -8.14
C LEU A 295 17.80 -21.34 -9.04
N ILE A 296 18.75 -20.51 -8.58
CA ILE A 296 20.03 -20.29 -9.24
C ILE A 296 20.85 -21.58 -9.22
N LYS A 297 20.88 -22.23 -8.05
CA LYS A 297 21.58 -23.49 -7.82
C LYS A 297 20.55 -24.52 -7.39
N ARG A 298 20.60 -25.68 -8.05
CA ARG A 298 19.71 -26.82 -7.80
C ARG A 298 20.50 -28.12 -7.94
N GLU A 299 21.03 -28.58 -6.82
CA GLU A 299 21.76 -29.84 -6.75
C GLU A 299 21.00 -30.79 -5.83
N THR A 300 20.44 -31.86 -6.39
CA THR A 300 19.78 -32.91 -5.62
C THR A 300 20.46 -34.22 -5.92
N SER A 301 20.85 -34.96 -4.88
CA SER A 301 21.57 -36.23 -5.00
C SER A 301 20.95 -37.26 -4.08
N LEU A 302 20.67 -38.45 -4.63
CA LEU A 302 20.30 -39.64 -3.88
C LEU A 302 21.54 -40.49 -3.66
N TYR A 303 21.75 -40.92 -2.42
CA TYR A 303 22.82 -41.80 -2.02
C TYR A 303 22.22 -43.14 -1.61
N GLU A 304 22.65 -44.20 -2.29
CA GLU A 304 22.23 -45.58 -2.06
C GLU A 304 23.44 -46.42 -1.64
N PRO A 305 23.30 -47.38 -0.71
CA PRO A 305 24.39 -48.26 -0.33
C PRO A 305 24.69 -49.23 -1.48
N ALA A 306 25.94 -49.32 -1.94
CA ALA A 306 26.33 -50.36 -2.88
C ALA A 306 26.45 -51.71 -2.14
N ILE A 307 25.89 -52.76 -2.74
CA ILE A 307 25.82 -54.10 -2.15
C ILE A 307 27.17 -54.85 -2.21
N GLU A 308 28.18 -54.33 -2.92
CA GLU A 308 29.47 -55.02 -3.10
C GLU A 308 30.58 -54.47 -2.19
N SER A 309 30.81 -55.15 -1.06
CA SER A 309 32.05 -55.34 -0.26
C SER A 309 33.06 -54.19 -0.03
N ASN A 310 32.83 -53.01 -0.55
CA ASN A 310 33.58 -51.78 -0.36
C ASN A 310 32.56 -50.66 -0.13
N ILE A 311 32.85 -49.78 0.83
CA ILE A 311 31.99 -48.72 1.33
C ILE A 311 31.86 -47.60 0.27
N SER A 312 31.28 -47.89 -0.90
CA SER A 312 30.93 -46.87 -1.89
C SER A 312 29.42 -46.71 -1.93
N ALA A 313 28.93 -45.49 -1.74
CA ALA A 313 27.55 -45.16 -1.98
C ALA A 313 27.37 -44.82 -3.48
N ASN A 314 26.39 -45.43 -4.13
CA ASN A 314 25.98 -45.01 -5.47
C ASN A 314 25.32 -43.63 -5.35
N LYS A 315 25.79 -42.67 -6.15
CA LYS A 315 25.27 -41.30 -6.17
C LYS A 315 24.50 -41.06 -7.47
N THR A 316 23.19 -40.89 -7.36
CA THR A 316 22.32 -40.54 -8.49
C THR A 316 21.93 -39.07 -8.40
N SER A 317 22.14 -38.30 -9.47
CA SER A 317 21.79 -36.88 -9.51
C SER A 317 20.33 -36.70 -9.96
N LEU A 318 19.51 -36.06 -9.12
CA LEU A 318 18.07 -35.85 -9.33
C LEU A 318 17.72 -34.36 -9.43
N ASN A 319 18.54 -33.62 -10.18
CA ASN A 319 18.42 -32.16 -10.26
C ASN A 319 17.07 -31.69 -10.86
N SER A 320 16.30 -32.54 -11.55
CA SER A 320 14.98 -32.20 -12.08
C SER A 320 13.84 -32.28 -11.05
N LEU A 321 14.10 -32.83 -9.86
CA LEU A 321 13.06 -33.12 -8.84
C LEU A 321 12.37 -31.85 -8.31
N ILE A 322 13.15 -30.79 -8.11
CA ILE A 322 12.66 -29.48 -7.69
C ILE A 322 12.67 -28.59 -8.93
N ASP A 323 11.61 -27.86 -9.24
CA ASP A 323 11.62 -27.02 -10.44
C ASP A 323 12.49 -25.77 -10.28
N GLN A 324 13.02 -25.28 -11.40
CA GLN A 324 13.85 -24.08 -11.42
C GLN A 324 13.02 -22.82 -11.17
N TYR A 325 11.81 -22.81 -11.71
CA TYR A 325 10.83 -21.74 -11.54
C TYR A 325 9.70 -22.26 -10.67
N MET A 326 9.42 -21.56 -9.59
CA MET A 326 8.33 -21.89 -8.69
C MET A 326 7.39 -20.69 -8.55
N LEU A 327 6.08 -20.94 -8.57
CA LEU A 327 5.05 -19.93 -8.30
C LEU A 327 4.16 -20.38 -7.14
N GLY A 328 3.69 -19.43 -6.36
CA GLY A 328 2.95 -19.73 -5.16
C GLY A 328 2.20 -18.55 -4.58
N TYR A 329 1.64 -18.79 -3.41
CA TYR A 329 0.96 -17.79 -2.60
C TYR A 329 1.61 -17.64 -1.24
N VAL A 330 1.38 -16.49 -0.63
CA VAL A 330 1.98 -16.07 0.63
C VAL A 330 0.91 -15.48 1.52
N PHE A 331 0.93 -15.85 2.80
CA PHE A 331 0.14 -15.24 3.87
C PHE A 331 1.07 -14.86 5.01
N GLY A 332 1.01 -13.63 5.47
CA GLY A 332 1.86 -13.08 6.52
C GLY A 332 1.06 -12.26 7.52
N ALA A 333 1.56 -12.22 8.75
CA ALA A 333 1.09 -11.33 9.79
C ALA A 333 2.27 -10.86 10.64
N GLY A 334 2.22 -9.62 11.08
CA GLY A 334 3.35 -9.03 11.79
C GLY A 334 3.01 -7.79 12.59
N LEU A 335 4.05 -7.25 13.22
CA LEU A 335 4.02 -6.03 14.02
C LEU A 335 5.09 -5.09 13.50
N GLU A 336 4.75 -3.82 13.36
CA GLU A 336 5.66 -2.74 13.03
C GLU A 336 5.78 -1.78 14.22
N TYR A 337 7.00 -1.61 14.73
CA TYR A 337 7.34 -0.65 15.77
C TYR A 337 7.90 0.63 15.15
N LYS A 338 7.24 1.76 15.37
CA LYS A 338 7.73 3.05 14.89
C LYS A 338 8.93 3.53 15.69
N LEU A 339 10.00 3.89 14.97
CA LEU A 339 11.15 4.58 15.54
C LEU A 339 10.95 6.11 15.47
N ASN A 340 10.43 6.58 14.35
CA ASN A 340 10.07 7.98 14.12
C ASN A 340 8.98 8.07 13.02
N PHE A 341 8.70 9.27 12.50
CA PHE A 341 7.67 9.50 11.50
C PHE A 341 7.95 8.88 10.11
N ARG A 342 9.20 8.46 9.82
CA ARG A 342 9.61 7.79 8.57
C ARG A 342 10.09 6.36 8.79
N ASN A 343 10.80 6.12 9.88
CA ASN A 343 11.49 4.86 10.10
C ASN A 343 10.71 3.96 11.06
N SER A 344 10.70 2.67 10.76
CA SER A 344 10.11 1.66 11.63
C SER A 344 10.84 0.33 11.52
N LEU A 345 10.79 -0.45 12.59
CA LEU A 345 11.22 -1.85 12.62
C LEU A 345 9.99 -2.72 12.46
N PHE A 346 10.09 -3.85 11.77
CA PHE A 346 8.99 -4.81 11.71
C PHE A 346 9.46 -6.21 12.01
N PHE A 347 8.51 -7.03 12.45
CA PHE A 347 8.65 -8.45 12.65
C PHE A 347 7.45 -9.15 12.02
N GLU A 348 7.68 -10.21 11.25
CA GLU A 348 6.64 -10.92 10.50
C GLU A 348 6.79 -12.44 10.63
N LEU A 349 5.67 -13.11 10.84
CA LEU A 349 5.54 -14.55 10.62
C LEU A 349 4.81 -14.78 9.30
N ARG A 350 5.38 -15.60 8.42
CA ARG A 350 4.89 -15.78 7.06
C ARG A 350 4.80 -17.25 6.67
N TYR A 351 3.68 -17.65 6.10
CA TYR A 351 3.49 -18.92 5.43
C TYR A 351 3.67 -18.75 3.91
N VAL A 352 4.38 -19.70 3.30
CA VAL A 352 4.66 -19.74 1.85
C VAL A 352 4.35 -21.13 1.32
N HIS A 353 3.64 -21.20 0.19
CA HIS A 353 3.39 -22.43 -0.54
C HIS A 353 3.63 -22.20 -2.03
N GLN A 354 4.59 -22.92 -2.62
CA GLN A 354 5.01 -22.78 -4.01
C GLN A 354 5.00 -24.13 -4.75
N TYR A 355 4.70 -24.06 -6.03
CA TYR A 355 4.58 -25.18 -6.97
C TYR A 355 5.58 -24.97 -8.11
N GLY A 356 6.16 -26.06 -8.61
CA GLY A 356 6.96 -26.02 -9.83
C GLY A 356 6.11 -25.77 -11.08
N LEU A 357 6.66 -25.05 -12.05
CA LEU A 357 5.96 -24.66 -13.28
C LEU A 357 6.30 -25.49 -14.51
N SER A 358 7.48 -26.07 -14.55
CA SER A 358 8.07 -26.60 -15.78
C SER A 358 7.83 -28.09 -15.95
N ASN A 359 7.80 -28.84 -14.85
CA ASN A 359 7.63 -30.29 -14.89
C ASN A 359 6.31 -30.70 -14.21
N PRO A 360 5.41 -31.41 -14.92
CA PRO A 360 4.31 -32.14 -14.29
C PRO A 360 4.88 -33.08 -13.21
N GLY A 361 4.31 -33.06 -12.00
CA GLY A 361 4.79 -33.85 -10.86
C GLY A 361 6.00 -33.28 -10.09
N SER A 362 6.45 -32.07 -10.41
CA SER A 362 7.53 -31.40 -9.67
C SER A 362 7.20 -31.21 -8.18
N ALA A 363 8.26 -31.14 -7.37
CA ALA A 363 8.13 -30.96 -5.94
C ALA A 363 7.61 -29.57 -5.57
N GLN A 364 6.77 -29.53 -4.55
CA GLN A 364 6.21 -28.33 -3.95
C GLN A 364 7.11 -27.89 -2.79
N LEU A 365 7.18 -26.59 -2.54
CA LEU A 365 7.87 -26.02 -1.38
C LEU A 365 6.84 -25.41 -0.44
N VAL A 366 6.84 -25.87 0.81
CA VAL A 366 6.02 -25.30 1.88
C VAL A 366 6.93 -24.80 2.99
N GLY A 367 6.73 -23.56 3.44
CA GLY A 367 7.57 -22.96 4.47
C GLY A 367 6.87 -22.00 5.41
N LEU A 368 7.49 -21.83 6.57
CA LEU A 368 7.22 -20.80 7.56
C LEU A 368 8.47 -19.93 7.70
N ASN A 369 8.34 -18.63 7.48
CA ASN A 369 9.44 -17.68 7.57
C ASN A 369 9.24 -16.75 8.75
N LEU A 370 10.31 -16.52 9.50
CA LEU A 370 10.42 -15.49 10.51
C LEU A 370 11.23 -14.34 9.93
N LEU A 371 10.61 -13.19 9.71
CA LEU A 371 11.25 -12.05 9.05
C LEU A 371 11.32 -10.86 10.00
N THR A 372 12.37 -10.07 9.86
CA THR A 372 12.55 -8.79 10.52
C THR A 372 13.22 -7.80 9.58
N GLY A 373 13.02 -6.51 9.81
CA GLY A 373 13.64 -5.51 8.97
C GLY A 373 13.44 -4.09 9.46
N ILE A 374 14.07 -3.17 8.74
CA ILE A 374 13.91 -1.74 8.96
C ILE A 374 13.36 -1.10 7.68
N SER A 375 12.36 -0.25 7.86
CA SER A 375 11.79 0.62 6.84
C SER A 375 12.31 2.03 7.01
N PHE A 376 12.49 2.72 5.90
CA PHE A 376 12.87 4.13 5.78
C PHE A 376 11.79 4.94 5.06
#